data_AF-A0A7W3J7H2-F1
#
_entry.id   AF-A0A7W3J7H2-F1
#
_cell.length_a   1.000
_cell.length_b   1.000
_cell.length_c   1.000
_cell.angle_alpha   90.00
_cell.angle_beta   90.00
_cell.angle_gamma   90.00
#
_symmetry.space_group_name_H-M   'P 1'
#
loop_
_entity.id
_entity.type
_entity.pdbx_description
1 polymer ?
#
loop_
_entity_poly.entity_id
_entity_poly.type
_entity_poly.pdbx_seq_one_letter_code
_entity_poly.pdbx_strand_id
1 'polypeptide(L)'
;MYDQVTARRRTPLGLLVWVLAGTLAFGAVVGTVWVLTRDVSPQDAVGQSTRTPTPTVPSPSDATLVDAPASPEPEPTPTPEPPAPTTVALQGVGSGRCLDVPGGGAGDGVTLQIHDCNGSGAQLWTASAAGELRILGTWCLDDPSGGQEGAAVQLWTCHGGANQQWAPQADGTLRNAATGLCLDVSGGGVENGTPALVYGCHAGDNQRWSFA
;
A
#
# COMPACT_ATOMS: atom_id res chain seq x y z
N MET A 1 48.42 60.01 17.90
CA MET A 1 49.42 59.42 16.98
C MET A 1 48.81 58.15 16.42
N TYR A 2 48.46 58.20 15.14
CA TYR A 2 48.01 57.08 14.32
C TYR A 2 49.22 56.18 14.01
N ASP A 3 49.05 54.86 14.05
CA ASP A 3 49.30 54.08 12.82
C ASP A 3 48.56 52.73 12.87
N GLN A 4 47.75 52.49 11.84
CA GLN A 4 47.01 51.25 11.59
C GLN A 4 47.69 50.59 10.40
N VAL A 5 48.43 49.50 10.65
CA VAL A 5 49.10 48.75 9.58
C VAL A 5 48.09 47.81 8.92
N THR A 6 47.58 48.27 7.80
CA THR A 6 46.85 47.53 6.77
C THR A 6 47.66 46.33 6.27
N ALA A 7 47.14 45.10 6.41
CA ALA A 7 47.66 43.92 5.74
C ALA A 7 46.61 43.35 4.76
N ARG A 8 46.73 43.73 3.48
CA ARG A 8 46.06 43.06 2.35
C ARG A 8 46.89 41.85 1.90
N ARG A 9 46.30 40.65 1.87
CA ARG A 9 46.79 39.49 1.08
C ARG A 9 45.55 38.80 0.49
N ARG A 10 45.18 39.10 -0.77
CA ARG A 10 45.56 38.39 -2.01
C ARG A 10 45.16 36.91 -1.98
N THR A 11 43.98 36.65 -2.53
CA THR A 11 43.46 35.35 -3.00
C THR A 11 44.36 34.76 -4.09
N PRO A 12 44.73 33.47 -4.03
CA PRO A 12 45.25 32.77 -5.19
C PRO A 12 44.09 32.26 -6.05
N LEU A 13 44.04 32.74 -7.30
CA LEU A 13 43.27 32.12 -8.38
C LEU A 13 43.89 30.74 -8.68
N GLY A 14 43.14 29.67 -8.39
CA GLY A 14 43.47 28.30 -8.75
C GLY A 14 42.65 27.84 -9.96
N LEU A 15 43.34 27.70 -11.09
CA LEU A 15 43.03 27.03 -12.36
C LEU A 15 41.61 26.45 -12.58
N LEU A 16 40.96 27.02 -13.59
CA LEU A 16 39.96 26.37 -14.43
C LEU A 16 40.55 25.12 -15.10
N VAL A 17 39.95 23.95 -14.87
CA VAL A 17 40.09 22.78 -15.75
C VAL A 17 38.76 22.62 -16.49
N TRP A 18 38.80 22.90 -17.78
CA TRP A 18 37.74 22.58 -18.73
C TRP A 18 37.75 21.08 -18.99
N VAL A 19 36.70 20.37 -18.59
CA VAL A 19 36.40 19.05 -19.18
C VAL A 19 35.61 19.29 -20.44
N LEU A 20 36.26 19.04 -21.58
CA LEU A 20 35.67 19.12 -22.91
C LEU A 20 34.49 18.15 -23.05
N ALA A 21 33.39 18.68 -23.57
CA ALA A 21 32.28 17.91 -24.09
C ALA A 21 32.76 16.95 -25.20
N GLY A 22 32.63 15.65 -24.95
CA GLY A 22 32.78 14.61 -25.96
C GLY A 22 31.42 14.17 -26.48
N THR A 23 30.97 14.80 -27.56
CA THR A 23 29.86 14.30 -28.38
C THR A 23 30.35 13.12 -29.22
N LEU A 24 29.88 11.91 -28.90
CA LEU A 24 29.84 10.79 -29.85
C LEU A 24 28.37 10.43 -30.07
N ALA A 25 27.82 11.01 -31.14
CA ALA A 25 26.70 10.40 -31.84
C ALA A 25 27.23 9.27 -32.73
N PHE A 26 26.53 8.14 -32.74
CA PHE A 26 26.23 7.25 -33.89
C PHE A 26 25.98 5.83 -33.38
N GLY A 27 24.77 5.33 -33.59
CA GLY A 27 24.47 3.91 -33.43
C GLY A 27 23.08 3.60 -32.89
N ALA A 28 22.02 4.14 -33.52
CA ALA A 28 20.70 3.54 -33.38
C ALA A 28 20.71 2.17 -34.08
N VAL A 29 20.89 1.08 -33.32
CA VAL A 29 20.56 -0.26 -33.80
C VAL A 29 19.09 -0.49 -33.53
N VAL A 30 18.25 -0.20 -34.53
CA VAL A 30 16.85 -0.57 -34.54
C VAL A 30 16.77 -2.07 -34.84
N GLY A 31 16.89 -2.89 -33.80
CA GLY A 31 16.67 -4.33 -33.87
C GLY A 31 15.18 -4.64 -33.79
N THR A 32 14.47 -4.60 -34.90
CA THR A 32 13.14 -5.20 -35.03
C THR A 32 13.23 -6.71 -34.88
N VAL A 33 12.96 -7.22 -33.69
CA VAL A 33 12.72 -8.65 -33.44
C VAL A 33 11.30 -8.96 -33.87
N TRP A 34 11.16 -9.54 -35.07
CA TRP A 34 9.95 -10.22 -35.50
C TRP A 34 9.91 -11.61 -34.86
N VAL A 35 9.30 -11.71 -33.68
CA VAL A 35 8.84 -13.00 -33.17
C VAL A 35 7.45 -13.24 -33.76
N LEU A 36 7.41 -14.01 -34.84
CA LEU A 36 6.22 -14.66 -35.37
C LEU A 36 5.72 -15.68 -34.33
N THR A 37 4.97 -15.20 -33.33
CA THR A 37 4.09 -16.08 -32.56
C THR A 37 2.84 -16.30 -33.39
N ARG A 38 2.68 -17.56 -33.81
CA ARG A 38 1.49 -18.04 -34.53
C ARG A 38 0.27 -17.80 -33.66
N ASP A 39 -0.71 -17.08 -34.20
CA ASP A 39 -2.07 -17.03 -33.67
C ASP A 39 -2.61 -18.46 -33.53
N VAL A 40 -2.84 -18.90 -32.29
CA VAL A 40 -3.69 -20.05 -31.99
C VAL A 40 -5.04 -19.51 -31.58
N SER A 41 -5.94 -19.49 -32.55
CA SER A 41 -7.37 -19.23 -32.38
C SER A 41 -8.04 -20.48 -31.80
N PRO A 42 -8.79 -20.39 -30.69
CA PRO A 42 -9.79 -21.39 -30.34
C PRO A 42 -11.17 -20.86 -30.75
N GLN A 43 -11.53 -21.07 -32.01
CA GLN A 43 -12.93 -21.30 -32.38
C GLN A 43 -13.03 -22.81 -32.57
N ASP A 44 -13.82 -23.47 -31.72
CA ASP A 44 -14.57 -24.70 -32.02
C ASP A 44 -14.92 -25.46 -30.73
N ALA A 45 -16.05 -25.08 -30.12
CA ALA A 45 -16.85 -26.00 -29.32
C ALA A 45 -18.33 -25.56 -29.34
N VAL A 46 -18.90 -25.39 -30.54
CA VAL A 46 -20.36 -25.38 -30.70
C VAL A 46 -20.83 -26.83 -30.64
N GLY A 47 -21.05 -27.32 -29.42
CA GLY A 47 -21.78 -28.55 -29.15
C GLY A 47 -23.24 -28.37 -29.53
N GLN A 48 -23.64 -29.02 -30.62
CA GLN A 48 -24.98 -29.03 -31.18
C GLN A 48 -26.00 -29.52 -30.14
N SER A 49 -26.94 -28.65 -29.76
CA SER A 49 -28.10 -29.02 -28.97
C SER A 49 -29.09 -29.77 -29.86
N THR A 50 -29.06 -31.10 -29.77
CA THR A 50 -30.02 -32.00 -30.37
C THR A 50 -31.38 -31.82 -29.68
N ARG A 51 -32.32 -31.17 -30.37
CA ARG A 51 -33.72 -31.09 -29.92
C ARG A 51 -34.32 -32.49 -29.98
N THR A 52 -34.59 -33.06 -28.81
CA THR A 52 -35.40 -34.27 -28.67
C THR A 52 -36.86 -33.91 -28.94
N PRO A 53 -37.59 -34.64 -29.81
CA PRO A 53 -39.02 -34.41 -29.99
C PRO A 53 -39.79 -34.77 -28.71
N THR A 54 -40.57 -33.82 -28.22
CA THR A 54 -41.49 -33.96 -27.09
C THR A 54 -42.52 -35.06 -27.39
N PRO A 55 -42.64 -36.12 -26.58
CA PRO A 55 -43.81 -36.99 -26.65
C PRO A 55 -45.03 -36.26 -26.08
N THR A 56 -46.08 -36.12 -26.91
CA THR A 56 -47.41 -35.67 -26.48
C THR A 56 -48.02 -36.71 -25.55
N VAL A 57 -48.07 -36.39 -24.25
CA VAL A 57 -48.78 -37.21 -23.25
C VAL A 57 -50.26 -36.80 -23.24
N PRO A 58 -51.21 -37.73 -23.43
CA PRO A 58 -52.63 -37.42 -23.28
C PRO A 58 -52.97 -37.15 -21.82
N SER A 59 -53.74 -36.09 -21.60
CA SER A 59 -54.30 -35.71 -20.30
C SER A 59 -55.32 -36.75 -19.83
N PRO A 60 -55.14 -37.37 -18.65
CA PRO A 60 -56.23 -38.03 -17.96
C PRO A 60 -56.98 -37.01 -17.10
N SER A 61 -58.27 -36.90 -17.37
CA SER A 61 -59.25 -36.24 -16.52
C SER A 61 -59.38 -36.96 -15.17
N ASP A 62 -59.57 -36.16 -14.13
CA ASP A 62 -60.14 -36.50 -12.82
C ASP A 62 -59.48 -37.62 -12.00
N ALA A 63 -58.50 -37.21 -11.19
CA ALA A 63 -58.21 -37.87 -9.91
C ALA A 63 -58.18 -36.80 -8.82
N THR A 64 -59.14 -36.85 -7.89
CA THR A 64 -59.16 -36.05 -6.67
C THR A 64 -57.96 -36.43 -5.81
N LEU A 65 -56.91 -35.60 -5.85
CA LEU A 65 -55.76 -35.71 -4.96
C LEU A 65 -56.17 -35.29 -3.55
N VAL A 66 -56.06 -36.22 -2.61
CA VAL A 66 -56.04 -35.91 -1.18
C VAL A 66 -54.73 -35.17 -0.88
N ASP A 67 -54.84 -33.99 -0.27
CA ASP A 67 -53.70 -33.17 0.16
C ASP A 67 -52.77 -33.99 1.07
N ALA A 68 -51.59 -34.32 0.55
CA ALA A 68 -50.48 -34.77 1.38
C ALA A 68 -49.84 -33.53 2.03
N PRO A 69 -49.56 -33.53 3.34
CA PRO A 69 -48.87 -32.41 3.97
C PRO A 69 -47.49 -32.23 3.31
N ALA A 70 -47.22 -31.02 2.84
CA ALA A 70 -45.93 -30.65 2.29
C ALA A 70 -44.82 -30.95 3.31
N SER A 71 -43.88 -31.81 2.92
CA SER A 71 -42.64 -32.01 3.67
C SER A 71 -41.91 -30.67 3.74
N PRO A 72 -41.45 -30.20 4.91
CA PRO A 72 -40.72 -28.94 4.98
C PRO A 72 -39.44 -29.06 4.15
N GLU A 73 -39.26 -28.13 3.22
CA GLU A 73 -38.01 -27.95 2.48
C GLU A 73 -36.91 -27.61 3.49
N PRO A 74 -35.73 -28.27 3.45
CA PRO A 74 -34.64 -27.93 4.36
C PRO A 74 -34.21 -26.49 4.11
N GLU A 75 -34.26 -25.65 5.15
CA GLU A 75 -33.75 -24.28 5.09
C GLU A 75 -32.28 -24.28 4.65
N PRO A 76 -31.86 -23.37 3.75
CA PRO A 76 -30.46 -23.29 3.34
C PRO A 76 -29.60 -22.96 4.56
N THR A 77 -28.60 -23.81 4.82
CA THR A 77 -27.59 -23.54 5.86
C THR A 77 -26.84 -22.27 5.48
N PRO A 78 -26.66 -21.27 6.38
CA PRO A 78 -25.96 -20.06 6.05
C PRO A 78 -24.49 -20.38 5.74
N THR A 79 -24.02 -19.98 4.56
CA THR A 79 -22.59 -19.98 4.22
C THR A 79 -21.85 -19.09 5.23
N PRO A 80 -20.74 -19.54 5.84
CA PRO A 80 -20.01 -18.70 6.78
C PRO A 80 -19.52 -17.43 6.08
N GLU A 81 -19.95 -16.27 6.57
CA GLU A 81 -19.46 -14.97 6.11
C GLU A 81 -17.97 -14.85 6.48
N PRO A 82 -17.10 -14.41 5.55
CA PRO A 82 -15.70 -14.14 5.87
C PRO A 82 -15.60 -13.19 7.07
N PRO A 83 -14.63 -13.38 7.99
CA PRO A 83 -14.46 -12.46 9.10
C PRO A 83 -14.20 -11.05 8.56
N ALA A 84 -14.92 -10.07 9.13
CA ALA A 84 -14.68 -8.66 8.83
C ALA A 84 -13.21 -8.30 9.10
N PRO A 85 -12.60 -7.42 8.30
CA PRO A 85 -11.21 -7.04 8.51
C PRO A 85 -11.07 -6.33 9.85
N THR A 86 -10.08 -6.74 10.65
CA THR A 86 -9.80 -6.14 11.95
C THR A 86 -9.11 -4.79 11.76
N THR A 87 -9.69 -3.75 12.34
CA THR A 87 -9.13 -2.40 12.36
C THR A 87 -8.55 -2.10 13.75
N VAL A 88 -7.35 -1.52 13.80
CA VAL A 88 -6.54 -1.33 15.02
C VAL A 88 -5.80 0.00 15.00
N ALA A 89 -5.45 0.52 16.17
CA ALA A 89 -4.55 1.66 16.28
C ALA A 89 -3.10 1.20 16.19
N LEU A 90 -2.25 1.99 15.52
CA LEU A 90 -0.80 1.81 15.54
C LEU A 90 -0.19 2.75 16.57
N GLN A 91 -0.03 2.29 17.80
CA GLN A 91 0.51 3.09 18.91
C GLN A 91 2.03 2.96 18.96
N GLY A 92 2.73 4.09 18.81
CA GLY A 92 4.19 4.16 18.92
C GLY A 92 4.62 3.96 20.37
N VAL A 93 5.55 3.03 20.60
CA VAL A 93 5.95 2.63 21.95
C VAL A 93 6.68 3.75 22.68
N GLY A 94 7.49 4.55 21.99
CA GLY A 94 8.22 5.66 22.62
C GLY A 94 7.35 6.84 23.07
N SER A 95 6.23 7.10 22.38
CA SER A 95 5.38 8.26 22.64
C SER A 95 4.05 7.91 23.32
N GLY A 96 3.59 6.65 23.23
CA GLY A 96 2.24 6.26 23.61
C GLY A 96 1.15 6.86 22.72
N ARG A 97 1.52 7.45 21.57
CA ARG A 97 0.63 8.12 20.62
C ARG A 97 0.41 7.27 19.38
N CYS A 98 -0.69 7.54 18.69
CA CYS A 98 -1.13 6.76 17.54
C CYS A 98 -0.65 7.37 16.22
N LEU A 99 -0.29 6.53 15.25
CA LEU A 99 -0.08 6.95 13.86
C LEU A 99 -1.40 7.55 13.33
N ASP A 100 -1.34 8.79 12.92
CA ASP A 100 -2.49 9.67 12.75
C ASP A 100 -2.43 10.38 11.41
N VAL A 101 -3.60 10.52 10.81
CA VAL A 101 -3.84 11.38 9.65
C VAL A 101 -4.18 12.79 10.15
N PRO A 102 -3.34 13.81 9.92
CA PRO A 102 -3.55 15.14 10.48
C PRO A 102 -4.92 15.73 10.14
N GLY A 103 -5.72 16.01 11.18
CA GLY A 103 -7.07 16.56 11.03
C GLY A 103 -8.05 15.66 10.26
N GLY A 104 -7.73 14.38 10.06
CA GLY A 104 -8.50 13.46 9.23
C GLY A 104 -8.46 13.79 7.73
N GLY A 105 -7.44 14.52 7.25
CA GLY A 105 -7.28 14.86 5.84
C GLY A 105 -7.17 13.63 4.93
N ALA A 106 -7.97 13.58 3.86
CA ALA A 106 -7.98 12.47 2.92
C ALA A 106 -7.48 12.91 1.55
N GLY A 107 -6.29 12.46 1.16
CA GLY A 107 -5.70 12.76 -0.14
C GLY A 107 -4.30 12.19 -0.30
N ASP A 108 -3.90 11.96 -1.56
CA ASP A 108 -2.53 11.64 -1.93
C ASP A 108 -1.57 12.72 -1.42
N GLY A 109 -0.49 12.30 -0.76
CA GLY A 109 0.56 13.19 -0.27
C GLY A 109 0.32 13.78 1.12
N VAL A 110 -0.79 13.44 1.79
CA VAL A 110 -0.99 13.82 3.20
C VAL A 110 0.05 13.09 4.04
N THR A 111 1.04 13.81 4.56
CA THR A 111 2.07 13.23 5.44
C THR A 111 1.52 12.88 6.81
N LEU A 112 1.96 11.78 7.38
CA LEU A 112 1.45 11.28 8.64
C LEU A 112 2.23 11.79 9.84
N GLN A 113 1.57 11.79 10.99
CA GLN A 113 2.12 12.23 12.27
C GLN A 113 1.79 11.23 13.37
N ILE A 114 2.37 11.43 14.56
CA ILE A 114 1.79 10.87 15.78
C ILE A 114 0.87 11.88 16.45
N HIS A 115 -0.24 11.39 17.01
CA HIS A 115 -1.15 12.20 17.81
C HIS A 115 -1.73 11.37 18.96
N ASP A 116 -2.16 12.02 20.03
CA ASP A 116 -2.92 11.40 21.11
C ASP A 116 -4.00 10.45 20.54
N CYS A 117 -4.01 9.23 21.05
CA CYS A 117 -4.94 8.19 20.63
C CYS A 117 -6.37 8.58 21.01
N ASN A 118 -7.25 8.70 20.02
CA ASN A 118 -8.61 9.20 20.16
C ASN A 118 -9.69 8.28 19.54
N GLY A 119 -9.28 7.19 18.89
CA GLY A 119 -10.20 6.19 18.31
C GLY A 119 -10.96 6.67 17.08
N SER A 120 -10.62 7.83 16.53
CA SER A 120 -11.22 8.31 15.28
C SER A 120 -10.74 7.49 14.08
N GLY A 121 -11.49 7.53 12.99
CA GLY A 121 -11.11 6.87 11.73
C GLY A 121 -9.74 7.29 11.18
N ALA A 122 -9.22 8.45 11.60
CA ALA A 122 -7.91 8.97 11.24
C ALA A 122 -6.73 8.24 11.93
N GLN A 123 -7.02 7.30 12.83
CA GLN A 123 -6.01 6.51 13.56
C GLN A 123 -6.25 5.00 13.46
N LEU A 124 -7.27 4.61 12.71
CA LEU A 124 -7.77 3.25 12.63
C LEU A 124 -7.30 2.59 11.33
N TRP A 125 -6.26 1.76 11.47
CA TRP A 125 -5.57 1.10 10.39
C TRP A 125 -6.06 -0.33 10.21
N THR A 126 -6.25 -0.74 8.96
CA THR A 126 -6.67 -2.09 8.58
C THR A 126 -5.55 -2.74 7.78
N ALA A 127 -4.99 -3.82 8.31
CA ALA A 127 -3.98 -4.60 7.59
C ALA A 127 -4.63 -5.46 6.50
N SER A 128 -4.08 -5.43 5.28
CA SER A 128 -4.46 -6.35 4.21
C SER A 128 -3.60 -7.60 4.23
N ALA A 129 -4.08 -8.70 3.62
CA ALA A 129 -3.29 -9.92 3.46
C ALA A 129 -2.01 -9.72 2.61
N ALA A 130 -1.96 -8.64 1.81
CA ALA A 130 -0.78 -8.26 1.03
C ALA A 130 0.22 -7.40 1.83
N GLY A 131 -0.07 -7.08 3.09
CA GLY A 131 0.79 -6.26 3.95
C GLY A 131 0.55 -4.76 3.85
N GLU A 132 -0.50 -4.31 3.16
CA GLU A 132 -0.86 -2.88 3.16
C GLU A 132 -1.49 -2.49 4.49
N LEU A 133 -1.16 -1.29 4.99
CA LEU A 133 -1.87 -0.67 6.11
C LEU A 133 -2.81 0.40 5.56
N ARG A 134 -4.11 0.09 5.57
CA ARG A 134 -5.16 0.91 4.96
C ARG A 134 -5.88 1.77 5.98
N ILE A 135 -6.27 2.99 5.60
CA ILE A 135 -6.98 3.92 6.49
C ILE A 135 -8.02 4.75 5.72
N LEU A 136 -9.07 5.19 6.42
CA LEU A 136 -10.21 5.94 5.87
C LEU A 136 -10.82 5.28 4.60
N GLY A 137 -10.77 3.95 4.51
CA GLY A 137 -11.37 3.14 3.44
C GLY A 137 -10.50 2.91 2.21
N THR A 138 -9.75 3.91 1.73
CA THR A 138 -9.08 3.83 0.40
C THR A 138 -7.59 4.16 0.38
N TRP A 139 -7.02 4.71 1.44
CA TRP A 139 -5.62 5.15 1.46
C TRP A 139 -4.71 4.12 2.10
N CYS A 140 -3.47 4.05 1.63
CA CYS A 140 -2.42 3.19 2.14
C CYS A 140 -1.31 4.01 2.79
N LEU A 141 -0.69 3.46 3.83
CA LEU A 141 0.59 3.93 4.35
C LEU A 141 1.67 3.74 3.27
N ASP A 142 2.31 4.83 2.85
CA ASP A 142 3.16 4.87 1.68
C ASP A 142 4.52 5.49 2.01
N ASP A 143 5.60 4.84 1.57
CA ASP A 143 6.92 5.46 1.41
C ASP A 143 7.04 6.01 -0.03
N PRO A 144 7.04 7.34 -0.23
CA PRO A 144 7.15 7.93 -1.56
C PRO A 144 8.58 7.97 -2.11
N SER A 145 9.57 7.71 -1.27
CA SER A 145 10.95 8.12 -1.51
C SER A 145 11.80 7.07 -2.20
N GLY A 146 11.36 5.81 -2.21
CA GLY A 146 12.18 4.69 -2.65
C GLY A 146 13.39 4.43 -1.75
N GLY A 147 13.27 4.76 -0.45
CA GLY A 147 14.30 4.45 0.55
C GLY A 147 15.22 5.62 0.93
N GLN A 148 14.78 6.87 0.73
CA GLN A 148 15.51 8.01 1.28
C GLN A 148 15.21 8.13 2.77
N GLU A 149 16.20 7.84 3.60
CA GLU A 149 16.08 8.02 5.06
C GLU A 149 15.67 9.46 5.41
N GLY A 150 14.74 9.59 6.35
CA GLY A 150 14.17 10.86 6.79
C GLY A 150 12.97 11.33 5.96
N ALA A 151 12.62 10.65 4.87
CA ALA A 151 11.42 10.97 4.11
C ALA A 151 10.16 10.65 4.92
N ALA A 152 9.24 11.63 5.01
CA ALA A 152 7.96 11.43 5.67
C ALA A 152 7.14 10.37 4.94
N VAL A 153 6.51 9.47 5.70
CA VAL A 153 5.48 8.59 5.15
C VAL A 153 4.20 9.38 4.93
N GLN A 154 3.41 8.93 3.96
CA GLN A 154 2.21 9.64 3.54
C GLN A 154 1.04 8.70 3.34
N LEU A 155 -0.14 9.29 3.13
CA LEU A 155 -1.24 8.63 2.46
C LEU A 155 -1.01 8.65 0.96
N TRP A 156 -1.28 7.51 0.35
CA TRP A 156 -1.41 7.41 -1.09
C TRP A 156 -2.49 6.41 -1.47
N THR A 157 -3.07 6.60 -2.64
CA THR A 157 -4.05 5.68 -3.22
C THR A 157 -3.41 4.29 -3.28
N CYS A 158 -4.10 3.29 -2.71
CA CYS A 158 -3.59 1.92 -2.70
C CYS A 158 -3.44 1.39 -4.13
N HIS A 159 -2.24 0.91 -4.47
CA HIS A 159 -1.92 0.35 -5.79
C HIS A 159 -1.16 -0.98 -5.71
N GLY A 160 -1.03 -1.57 -4.51
CA GLY A 160 -0.38 -2.87 -4.31
C GLY A 160 1.14 -2.88 -4.47
N GLY A 161 1.78 -1.71 -4.60
CA GLY A 161 3.23 -1.61 -4.71
C GLY A 161 3.93 -1.97 -3.40
N ALA A 162 5.16 -2.49 -3.50
CA ALA A 162 5.94 -2.90 -2.32
C ALA A 162 6.26 -1.73 -1.36
N ASN A 163 6.26 -0.49 -1.85
CA ASN A 163 6.44 0.71 -1.04
C ASN A 163 5.22 1.03 -0.14
N GLN A 164 4.08 0.36 -0.38
CA GLN A 164 2.86 0.44 0.44
C GLN A 164 2.66 -0.78 1.34
N GLN A 165 3.62 -1.72 1.34
CA GLN A 165 3.55 -2.94 2.14
C GLN A 165 4.50 -2.82 3.33
N TRP A 166 4.00 -3.17 4.52
CA TRP A 166 4.68 -3.02 5.78
C TRP A 166 4.64 -4.31 6.58
N ALA A 167 5.81 -4.85 6.87
CA ALA A 167 5.97 -6.11 7.57
C ALA A 167 6.24 -5.86 9.06
N PRO A 168 5.31 -6.19 9.97
CA PRO A 168 5.58 -6.18 11.40
C PRO A 168 6.64 -7.23 11.76
N GLN A 169 7.54 -6.85 12.65
CA GLN A 169 8.65 -7.68 13.10
C GLN A 169 8.50 -8.05 14.58
N ALA A 170 9.19 -9.11 15.00
CA ALA A 170 9.17 -9.57 16.39
C ALA A 170 9.78 -8.55 17.38
N ASP A 171 10.64 -7.65 16.91
CA ASP A 171 11.22 -6.55 17.70
C ASP A 171 10.27 -5.35 17.86
N GLY A 172 9.07 -5.42 17.29
CA GLY A 172 8.07 -4.35 17.29
C GLY A 172 8.22 -3.33 16.16
N THR A 173 9.24 -3.46 15.31
CA THR A 173 9.39 -2.56 14.15
C THR A 173 8.39 -2.89 13.04
N LEU A 174 8.05 -1.88 12.24
CA LEU A 174 7.32 -2.03 10.98
C LEU A 174 8.26 -1.71 9.82
N ARG A 175 8.57 -2.70 8.99
CA ARG A 175 9.54 -2.56 7.89
C ARG A 175 8.83 -2.41 6.55
N ASN A 176 9.21 -1.40 5.78
CA ASN A 176 8.74 -1.25 4.41
C ASN A 176 9.26 -2.40 3.53
N ALA A 177 8.39 -3.04 2.75
CA ALA A 177 8.76 -4.22 1.97
C ALA A 177 9.66 -3.90 0.77
N ALA A 178 9.60 -2.68 0.22
CA ALA A 178 10.46 -2.27 -0.89
C ALA A 178 11.89 -1.93 -0.44
N THR A 179 12.03 -1.30 0.73
CA THR A 179 13.31 -0.68 1.13
C THR A 179 13.95 -1.34 2.34
N GLY A 180 13.18 -2.05 3.16
CA GLY A 180 13.63 -2.62 4.43
C GLY A 180 13.81 -1.59 5.55
N LEU A 181 13.54 -0.30 5.28
CA LEU A 181 13.57 0.76 6.29
C LEU A 181 12.40 0.64 7.27
N CYS A 182 12.59 1.16 8.47
CA CYS A 182 11.61 1.13 9.55
C CYS A 182 10.71 2.36 9.52
N LEU A 183 9.43 2.18 9.83
CA LEU A 183 8.53 3.27 10.22
C LEU A 183 9.03 3.85 11.54
N ASP A 184 9.33 5.14 11.54
CA ASP A 184 10.05 5.84 12.60
C ASP A 184 9.35 7.16 12.93
N VAL A 185 9.26 7.49 14.21
CA VAL A 185 8.86 8.82 14.67
C VAL A 185 10.06 9.76 14.69
N SER A 186 10.01 10.80 13.86
CA SER A 186 11.12 11.72 13.60
C SER A 186 11.86 12.17 14.85
N GLY A 187 13.14 11.81 14.94
CA GLY A 187 14.04 12.21 16.03
C GLY A 187 13.61 11.71 17.41
N GLY A 188 12.72 10.72 17.48
CA GLY A 188 12.13 10.25 18.73
C GLY A 188 11.23 11.26 19.43
N GLY A 189 10.66 12.22 18.68
CA GLY A 189 9.73 13.18 19.25
C GLY A 189 8.50 12.49 19.84
N VAL A 190 7.97 13.06 20.92
CA VAL A 190 6.81 12.51 21.63
C VAL A 190 5.60 13.42 21.55
N GLU A 191 5.73 14.62 20.97
CA GLU A 191 4.65 15.60 20.90
C GLU A 191 3.67 15.29 19.76
N ASN A 192 2.42 15.72 19.91
CA ASN A 192 1.44 15.68 18.83
C ASN A 192 1.98 16.44 17.61
N GLY A 193 1.78 15.87 16.43
CA GLY A 193 2.26 16.44 15.18
C GLY A 193 3.69 16.11 14.83
N THR A 194 4.41 15.32 15.65
CA THR A 194 5.72 14.80 15.25
C THR A 194 5.54 13.90 14.01
N PRO A 195 6.27 14.15 12.90
CA PRO A 195 6.12 13.35 11.69
C PRO A 195 6.54 11.89 11.88
N ALA A 196 5.82 11.00 11.19
CA ALA A 196 6.30 9.65 10.93
C ALA A 196 7.08 9.63 9.60
N LEU A 197 8.18 8.89 9.54
CA LEU A 197 9.09 8.81 8.41
C LEU A 197 9.65 7.40 8.23
N VAL A 198 10.40 7.18 7.15
CA VAL A 198 11.25 6.00 6.99
C VAL A 198 12.68 6.29 7.47
N TYR A 199 13.26 5.37 8.24
CA TYR A 199 14.64 5.49 8.70
C TYR A 199 15.34 4.14 8.82
N GLY A 200 16.68 4.17 8.89
CA GLY A 200 17.48 2.97 9.16
C GLY A 200 17.03 2.30 10.46
N CYS A 201 16.76 1.00 10.40
CA CYS A 201 16.29 0.24 11.56
C CYS A 201 17.36 0.14 12.65
N HIS A 202 17.05 0.64 13.84
CA HIS A 202 17.86 0.54 15.04
C HIS A 202 17.06 0.08 16.28
N ALA A 203 15.79 -0.27 16.11
CA ALA A 203 14.90 -0.80 17.15
C ALA A 203 14.79 0.08 18.41
N GLY A 204 15.02 1.39 18.25
CA GLY A 204 14.73 2.37 19.30
C GLY A 204 13.23 2.47 19.54
N ASP A 205 12.81 2.98 20.70
CA ASP A 205 11.38 3.03 21.06
C ASP A 205 10.53 3.84 20.07
N ASN A 206 11.15 4.80 19.35
CA ASN A 206 10.52 5.59 18.28
C ASN A 206 10.29 4.81 16.97
N GLN A 207 10.83 3.60 16.84
CA GLN A 207 10.63 2.71 15.69
C GLN A 207 9.74 1.50 16.01
N ARG A 208 9.28 1.39 17.25
CA ARG A 208 8.44 0.27 17.69
C ARG A 208 6.99 0.69 17.76
N TRP A 209 6.12 -0.20 17.29
CA TRP A 209 4.69 0.01 17.18
C TRP A 209 3.94 -1.17 17.78
N SER A 210 2.84 -0.87 18.47
CA SER A 210 1.89 -1.86 18.94
C SER A 210 0.57 -1.71 18.19
N PHE A 211 -0.06 -2.84 17.88
CA PHE A 211 -1.39 -2.89 17.31
C PHE A 211 -2.39 -2.97 18.48
N ALA A 212 -3.04 -1.85 18.80
CA ALA A 212 -3.84 -1.64 19.99
C ALA A 212 -5.34 -1.48 19.69
#